data_AF-A0A5S6R5Z4-F1
#
_entry.id   AF-A0A5S6R5Z4-F1
#
_cell.length_a   1.000
_cell.length_b   1.000
_cell.length_c   1.000
_cell.angle_alpha   90.00
_cell.angle_beta   90.00
_cell.angle_gamma   90.00
#
_symmetry.space_group_name_H-M   'P 1'
#
loop_
_entity.id
_entity.type
_entity.pdbx_description
1 polymer ?
#
loop_
_entity_poly.entity_id
_entity_poly.type
_entity_poly.pdbx_seq_one_letter_code
_entity_poly.pdbx_strand_id
1 'polypeptide(L)'
;MRSHEEQNPGVLLYSLNFIRFDVFGDLSVQSPADLAPVLDWFEDMYIGRPTRQGSRREPKFPPQMWSVHNRTLMGHDRTNNFVEAAHRQMRAEFGGLHSTLWRFIDATRSVQAGRDQHADLYFRGEEPPGRRRRVIRCAERLQRIAQQFDRRSH
;
A
#
# COMPACT_ATOMS: atom_id res chain seq x y z
N MET A 1 31.17 4.75 -13.78
CA MET A 1 30.37 3.91 -14.69
C MET A 1 29.29 3.22 -13.86
N ARG A 2 28.03 3.59 -14.12
CA ARG A 2 26.76 2.97 -13.70
C ARG A 2 26.44 2.92 -12.19
N SER A 3 25.78 3.99 -11.76
CA SER A 3 24.96 4.10 -10.55
C SER A 3 23.88 3.00 -10.54
N HIS A 4 23.87 2.16 -9.50
CA HIS A 4 22.73 1.32 -9.19
C HIS A 4 21.83 2.10 -8.23
N GLU A 5 20.79 2.70 -8.83
CA GLU A 5 19.70 3.37 -8.16
C GLU A 5 18.87 2.31 -7.41
N GLU A 6 19.24 2.09 -6.15
CA GLU A 6 18.47 1.28 -5.21
C GLU A 6 17.08 1.92 -5.07
N GLN A 7 16.11 1.36 -5.78
CA GLN A 7 14.70 1.73 -5.71
C GLN A 7 14.25 1.68 -4.25
N ASN A 8 14.20 2.85 -3.63
CA ASN A 8 13.73 3.05 -2.28
C ASN A 8 12.25 2.62 -2.23
N PRO A 9 11.90 1.49 -1.56
CA PRO A 9 10.54 0.95 -1.56
C PRO A 9 9.54 1.91 -0.88
N GLY A 10 10.04 2.93 -0.16
CA GLY A 10 9.21 4.02 0.33
C GLY A 10 8.53 4.78 -0.81
N VAL A 11 9.25 5.10 -1.90
CA VAL A 11 8.76 5.97 -3.00
C VAL A 11 7.53 5.38 -3.69
N LEU A 12 7.53 4.05 -3.91
CA LEU A 12 6.40 3.35 -4.52
C LEU A 12 5.17 3.31 -3.60
N LEU A 13 5.37 3.22 -2.28
CA LEU A 13 4.29 3.30 -1.29
C LEU A 13 3.77 4.73 -1.09
N TYR A 14 4.58 5.78 -1.32
CA TYR A 14 4.13 7.17 -1.27
C TYR A 14 3.28 7.55 -2.49
N SER A 15 3.63 7.01 -3.68
CA SER A 15 2.95 7.29 -4.96
C SER A 15 1.49 6.84 -4.98
N LEU A 16 1.20 5.64 -4.46
CA LEU A 16 -0.16 5.08 -4.45
C LEU A 16 -1.10 5.71 -3.41
N ASN A 17 -0.59 6.56 -2.51
CA ASN A 17 -1.42 7.20 -1.49
C ASN A 17 -2.05 8.52 -1.93
N PHE A 18 -1.53 9.12 -3.01
CA PHE A 18 -1.90 10.46 -3.45
C PHE A 18 -1.82 10.57 -4.97
N ILE A 19 -2.75 9.90 -5.66
CA ILE A 19 -3.01 10.24 -7.06
C ILE A 19 -4.09 11.31 -7.04
N ARG A 20 -3.66 12.53 -7.35
CA ARG A 20 -4.55 13.67 -7.64
C ARG A 20 -5.23 13.43 -9.00
N PHE A 21 -6.56 13.52 -9.06
CA PHE A 21 -7.31 13.32 -10.31
C PHE A 21 -7.08 14.45 -11.34
N ASP A 22 -6.68 15.62 -10.87
CA ASP A 22 -6.19 16.78 -11.64
C ASP A 22 -4.79 16.52 -12.21
N VAL A 23 -3.90 15.89 -11.44
CA VAL A 23 -2.54 15.55 -11.91
C VAL A 23 -2.56 14.53 -13.05
N PHE A 24 -3.54 13.62 -13.06
CA PHE A 24 -3.68 12.66 -14.17
C PHE A 24 -4.02 13.33 -15.50
N GLY A 25 -4.82 14.40 -15.47
CA GLY A 25 -5.13 15.18 -16.69
C GLY A 25 -3.87 15.82 -17.27
N ASP A 26 -3.09 16.49 -16.42
CA ASP A 26 -1.82 17.11 -16.83
C ASP A 26 -0.81 16.08 -17.34
N LEU A 27 -0.74 14.91 -16.68
CA LEU A 27 0.12 13.80 -17.09
C LEU A 27 -0.32 13.23 -18.45
N SER A 28 -1.62 13.11 -18.68
CA SER A 28 -2.15 12.60 -19.95
C SER A 28 -1.82 13.53 -21.11
N VAL A 29 -1.86 14.84 -20.90
CA VAL A 29 -1.47 15.85 -21.91
C VAL A 29 0.02 15.81 -22.23
N GLN A 30 0.86 15.56 -21.22
CA GLN A 30 2.32 15.51 -21.38
C GLN A 30 2.84 14.16 -21.87
N SER A 31 1.99 13.14 -21.90
CA SER A 31 2.38 11.78 -22.27
C SER A 31 2.43 11.59 -23.79
N PRO A 32 3.39 10.80 -24.31
CA PRO A 32 3.41 10.36 -25.70
C PRO A 32 2.06 9.75 -26.15
N ALA A 33 1.67 10.02 -27.39
CA ALA A 33 0.41 9.52 -27.96
C ALA A 33 0.31 7.98 -27.91
N ASP A 34 1.43 7.28 -28.01
CA ASP A 34 1.50 5.81 -27.95
C ASP A 34 1.04 5.24 -26.60
N LEU A 35 1.06 6.05 -25.52
CA LEU A 35 0.58 5.66 -24.20
C LEU A 35 -0.92 5.95 -24.00
N ALA A 36 -1.59 6.60 -24.95
CA ALA A 36 -3.02 6.90 -24.85
C ALA A 36 -3.89 5.67 -24.50
N PRO A 37 -3.69 4.48 -25.11
CA PRO A 37 -4.50 3.30 -24.75
C PRO A 37 -4.32 2.85 -23.30
N VAL A 38 -3.10 3.00 -22.75
CA VAL A 38 -2.77 2.63 -21.37
C VAL A 38 -3.36 3.65 -20.39
N LEU A 39 -3.28 4.93 -20.73
CA LEU A 39 -3.86 6.01 -19.93
C LEU A 39 -5.39 5.92 -19.91
N ASP A 40 -6.02 5.67 -21.05
CA ASP A 40 -7.46 5.44 -21.14
C ASP A 40 -7.90 4.25 -20.28
N TRP A 41 -7.17 3.13 -20.36
CA TRP A 41 -7.42 1.96 -19.52
C TRP A 41 -7.28 2.29 -18.03
N PHE A 42 -6.23 3.01 -17.64
CA PHE A 42 -6.00 3.38 -16.25
C PHE A 42 -7.09 4.32 -15.73
N GLU A 43 -7.50 5.29 -16.55
CA GLU A 43 -8.56 6.22 -16.20
C GLU A 43 -9.89 5.47 -16.03
N ASP A 44 -10.25 4.54 -16.91
CA ASP A 44 -11.46 3.73 -16.77
C ASP A 44 -11.44 2.80 -15.56
N MET A 45 -10.27 2.27 -15.20
CA MET A 45 -10.14 1.27 -14.14
C MET A 45 -10.04 1.88 -12.74
N TYR A 46 -9.32 2.99 -12.55
CA TYR A 46 -8.92 3.45 -11.21
C TYR A 46 -9.36 4.88 -10.86
N ILE A 47 -9.65 5.73 -11.85
CA ILE A 47 -9.95 7.16 -11.63
C ILE A 47 -11.41 7.49 -11.95
N GLY A 48 -11.90 7.04 -13.10
CA GLY A 48 -13.21 7.33 -13.65
C GLY A 48 -13.19 8.51 -14.63
N ARG A 49 -13.81 8.36 -15.80
CA ARG A 49 -13.82 9.43 -16.83
C ARG A 49 -14.57 10.67 -16.37
N PRO A 50 -14.13 11.89 -16.75
CA PRO A 50 -14.88 13.10 -16.51
C PRO A 50 -16.23 13.06 -17.25
N THR A 51 -17.28 13.54 -16.60
CA THR A 51 -18.59 13.76 -17.21
C THR A 51 -18.75 15.23 -17.56
N ARG A 52 -19.70 15.52 -18.46
CA ARG A 52 -20.05 16.91 -18.83
C ARG A 52 -20.55 17.75 -17.65
N GLN A 53 -20.97 17.13 -16.55
CA GLN A 53 -21.47 17.79 -15.35
C GLN A 53 -20.35 18.15 -14.35
N GLY A 54 -19.09 17.91 -14.69
CA GLY A 54 -17.94 18.17 -13.82
C GLY A 54 -17.70 17.09 -12.75
N SER A 55 -18.56 16.07 -12.66
CA SER A 55 -18.32 14.86 -11.86
C SER A 55 -17.55 13.81 -12.67
N ARG A 56 -16.93 12.83 -12.02
CA ARG A 56 -16.34 11.66 -12.68
C ARG A 56 -17.26 10.45 -12.58
N ARG A 57 -17.27 9.60 -13.62
CA ARG A 57 -17.92 8.27 -13.55
C ARG A 57 -17.25 7.43 -12.47
N GLU A 58 -17.99 6.53 -11.86
CA GLU A 58 -17.41 5.58 -10.92
C GLU A 58 -16.49 4.59 -11.67
N PRO A 59 -15.20 4.48 -11.29
CA PRO A 59 -14.29 3.51 -11.90
C PRO A 59 -14.58 2.09 -11.42
N LYS A 60 -14.10 1.08 -12.17
CA LYS A 60 -14.28 -0.33 -11.78
C LYS A 60 -13.62 -0.68 -10.45
N PHE A 61 -12.48 -0.05 -10.17
CA PHE A 61 -11.73 -0.21 -8.93
C PHE A 61 -11.64 1.16 -8.24
N PRO A 62 -12.65 1.53 -7.44
CA PRO A 62 -12.70 2.82 -6.79
C PRO A 62 -11.53 3.03 -5.82
N PRO A 63 -11.01 4.26 -5.67
CA PRO A 63 -9.92 4.59 -4.75
C PRO A 63 -10.11 4.07 -3.33
N GLN A 64 -11.35 3.97 -2.86
CA GLN A 64 -11.70 3.42 -1.56
C GLN A 64 -11.28 1.95 -1.40
N MET A 65 -11.13 1.21 -2.51
CA MET A 65 -10.69 -0.20 -2.54
C MET A 65 -9.17 -0.35 -2.46
N TRP A 66 -8.41 0.51 -3.15
CA TRP A 66 -6.95 0.34 -3.32
C TRP A 66 -6.11 1.39 -2.58
N SER A 67 -6.67 2.55 -2.28
CA SER A 67 -5.98 3.62 -1.57
C SER A 67 -6.02 3.37 -0.06
N VAL A 68 -4.89 3.57 0.61
CA VAL A 68 -4.85 3.61 2.07
C VAL A 68 -4.98 5.04 2.63
N HIS A 69 -5.43 6.00 1.82
CA HIS A 69 -5.58 7.41 2.19
C HIS A 69 -6.47 7.61 3.43
N ASN A 70 -7.75 7.18 3.37
CA ASN A 70 -8.68 7.32 4.50
C ASN A 70 -8.17 6.60 5.75
N ARG A 71 -7.58 5.42 5.57
CA ARG A 71 -6.99 4.65 6.66
C ARG A 71 -5.81 5.40 7.31
N THR A 72 -5.00 6.08 6.51
CA THR A 72 -3.87 6.90 6.96
C THR A 72 -4.36 8.14 7.70
N LEU A 73 -5.43 8.80 7.23
CA LEU A 73 -6.07 9.92 7.95
C LEU A 73 -6.56 9.49 9.33
N MET A 74 -7.23 8.34 9.40
CA MET A 74 -7.78 7.77 10.64
C MET A 74 -6.71 7.13 11.55
N GLY A 75 -5.42 7.14 11.16
CA GLY A 75 -4.33 6.56 11.95
C GLY A 75 -4.38 5.03 12.08
N HIS A 76 -5.17 4.36 11.26
CA HIS A 76 -5.32 2.91 11.27
C HIS A 76 -4.12 2.20 10.61
N ASP A 77 -3.87 0.96 11.02
CA ASP A 77 -2.80 0.13 10.46
C ASP A 77 -3.08 -0.22 9.00
N ARG A 78 -2.16 0.16 8.10
CA ARG A 78 -2.22 -0.14 6.66
C ARG A 78 -2.15 -1.66 6.46
N THR A 79 -3.23 -2.28 5.96
CA THR A 79 -3.39 -3.74 5.80
C THR A 79 -2.24 -4.40 5.04
N ASN A 80 -1.63 -3.69 4.10
CA ASN A 80 -0.44 -4.17 3.40
C ASN A 80 0.72 -4.52 4.36
N ASN A 81 0.85 -3.83 5.50
CA ASN A 81 1.91 -4.15 6.46
C ASN A 81 1.80 -5.57 7.03
N PHE A 82 0.58 -6.09 7.22
CA PHE A 82 0.38 -7.42 7.76
C PHE A 82 0.66 -8.50 6.73
N VAL A 83 0.21 -8.31 5.49
CA VAL A 83 0.50 -9.22 4.37
C VAL A 83 1.99 -9.22 4.07
N GLU A 84 2.63 -8.05 4.00
CA GLU A 84 4.07 -7.91 3.81
C GLU A 84 4.87 -8.47 4.98
N ALA A 85 4.40 -8.33 6.22
CA ALA A 85 5.03 -8.97 7.37
C ALA A 85 4.92 -10.50 7.29
N ALA A 86 3.75 -11.03 6.94
CA ALA A 86 3.53 -12.45 6.70
C ALA A 86 4.47 -12.97 5.62
N HIS A 87 4.54 -12.25 4.49
CA HIS A 87 5.34 -12.61 3.35
C HIS A 87 6.84 -12.53 3.66
N ARG A 88 7.30 -11.52 4.41
CA ARG A 88 8.69 -11.44 4.90
C ARG A 88 9.03 -12.59 5.84
N GLN A 89 8.12 -12.92 6.76
CA GLN A 89 8.30 -14.03 7.69
C GLN A 89 8.34 -15.36 6.95
N MET A 90 7.39 -15.60 6.04
CA MET A 90 7.43 -16.74 5.12
C MET A 90 8.74 -16.77 4.36
N ARG A 91 9.17 -15.69 3.71
CA ARG A 91 10.42 -15.64 2.95
C ARG A 91 11.65 -15.96 3.82
N ALA A 92 11.66 -15.54 5.08
CA ALA A 92 12.71 -15.88 6.04
C ALA A 92 12.73 -17.39 6.36
N GLU A 93 11.56 -17.98 6.59
CA GLU A 93 11.40 -19.43 6.82
C GLU A 93 11.74 -20.26 5.57
N PHE A 94 11.43 -19.73 4.38
CA PHE A 94 11.65 -20.39 3.09
C PHE A 94 13.10 -20.39 2.61
N GLY A 95 13.97 -19.56 3.20
CA GLY A 95 15.42 -19.65 3.00
C GLY A 95 15.93 -19.44 1.56
N GLY A 96 15.13 -18.85 0.66
CA GLY A 96 15.53 -18.54 -0.72
C GLY A 96 15.82 -19.79 -1.59
N LEU A 97 14.88 -20.08 -2.49
CA LEU A 97 14.91 -21.06 -3.60
C LEU A 97 14.58 -22.54 -3.24
N HIS A 98 13.51 -22.99 -3.91
CA HIS A 98 12.96 -24.36 -4.02
C HIS A 98 12.74 -25.13 -2.70
N SER A 99 11.80 -24.65 -1.89
CA SER A 99 11.15 -25.47 -0.88
C SER A 99 10.35 -26.59 -1.55
N THR A 100 10.59 -27.83 -1.17
CA THR A 100 9.65 -28.93 -1.45
C THR A 100 8.28 -28.60 -0.84
N LEU A 101 7.21 -29.18 -1.38
CA LEU A 101 5.84 -28.97 -0.86
C LEU A 101 5.77 -29.18 0.67
N TRP A 102 6.53 -30.14 1.18
CA TRP A 102 6.65 -30.40 2.62
C TRP A 102 7.24 -29.22 3.41
N ARG A 103 8.35 -28.64 2.95
CA ARG A 103 8.91 -27.42 3.56
C ARG A 103 7.93 -26.25 3.51
N PHE A 104 7.10 -26.18 2.47
CA PHE A 104 6.03 -25.19 2.39
C PHE A 104 4.92 -25.38 3.42
N ILE A 105 4.47 -26.62 3.60
CA ILE A 105 3.48 -26.95 4.64
C ILE A 105 4.05 -26.65 6.03
N ASP A 106 5.29 -27.04 6.31
CA ASP A 106 5.92 -26.84 7.61
C ASP A 106 6.17 -25.35 7.91
N ALA A 107 6.67 -24.58 6.95
CA ALA A 107 6.84 -23.14 7.10
C ALA A 107 5.50 -22.44 7.33
N THR A 108 4.43 -22.85 6.63
CA THR A 108 3.09 -22.29 6.83
C THR A 108 2.56 -22.59 8.23
N ARG A 109 2.75 -23.82 8.73
CA ARG A 109 2.39 -24.21 10.10
C ARG A 109 3.17 -23.42 11.15
N SER A 110 4.47 -23.19 10.93
CA SER A 110 5.32 -22.39 11.82
C SER A 110 4.82 -20.93 11.91
N VAL A 111 4.53 -20.31 10.76
CA VAL A 111 3.98 -18.95 10.70
C VAL A 111 2.61 -18.87 11.40
N GLN A 112 1.76 -19.89 11.23
CA GLN A 112 0.46 -19.95 11.89
C GLN A 112 0.59 -20.09 13.41
N ALA A 113 1.43 -21.01 13.89
CA ALA A 113 1.67 -21.19 15.32
C ALA A 113 2.20 -19.92 16.00
N GLY A 114 3.10 -19.18 15.35
CA GLY A 114 3.58 -17.89 15.86
C GLY A 114 2.49 -16.82 15.93
N ARG A 115 1.51 -16.84 15.01
CA ARG A 115 0.34 -15.93 15.06
C ARG A 115 -0.65 -16.31 16.14
N ASP A 116 -0.91 -17.60 16.31
CA ASP A 116 -1.82 -18.10 17.34
C ASP A 116 -1.28 -17.74 18.73
N GLN A 117 0.04 -17.85 18.95
CA GLN A 117 0.68 -17.35 20.16
C GLN A 117 0.45 -15.83 20.38
N HIS A 118 0.57 -15.02 19.32
CA HIS A 118 0.32 -13.58 19.43
C HIS A 118 -1.15 -13.26 19.73
N ALA A 119 -2.07 -14.04 19.16
CA ALA A 119 -3.49 -13.93 19.42
C ALA A 119 -3.83 -14.33 20.87
N ASP A 120 -3.24 -15.40 21.39
CA ASP A 120 -3.41 -15.83 22.78
C ASP A 120 -2.91 -14.78 23.78
N LEU A 121 -1.74 -14.18 23.53
CA LEU A 121 -1.22 -13.08 24.34
C LEU A 121 -2.19 -11.89 24.33
N TYR A 122 -2.74 -11.55 23.16
CA TYR A 122 -3.74 -10.51 23.03
C TYR A 122 -5.03 -10.82 23.81
N PHE A 123 -5.55 -12.05 23.71
CA PHE A 123 -6.74 -12.47 24.46
C PHE A 123 -6.52 -12.49 25.97
N ARG A 124 -5.29 -12.70 26.43
CA ARG A 124 -4.89 -12.59 27.84
C ARG A 124 -4.75 -11.14 28.32
N GLY A 125 -4.91 -10.16 27.42
CA GLY A 125 -4.74 -8.75 27.72
C GLY A 125 -3.29 -8.31 27.83
N GLU A 126 -2.33 -9.11 27.34
CA GLU A 126 -0.94 -8.68 27.27
C GLU A 126 -0.78 -7.62 26.18
N GLU A 127 -0.09 -6.53 26.52
CA GLU A 127 0.19 -5.48 25.56
C GLU A 127 1.17 -5.98 24.49
N PRO A 128 0.89 -5.68 23.20
CA PRO A 128 1.81 -6.05 22.14
C PRO A 128 3.16 -5.33 22.31
N PRO A 129 4.25 -5.92 21.80
CA PRO A 129 5.56 -5.28 21.83
C PRO A 129 5.48 -3.85 21.29
N GLY A 130 6.05 -2.90 22.05
CA GLY A 130 6.05 -1.50 21.69
C GLY A 130 6.61 -1.28 20.29
N ARG A 131 5.91 -0.47 19.47
CA ARG A 131 6.38 -0.14 18.13
C ARG A 131 7.68 0.67 18.22
N ARG A 132 8.65 0.35 17.35
CA ARG A 132 9.93 1.10 17.28
C ARG A 132 9.65 2.59 17.04
N ARG A 133 10.31 3.47 17.79
CA ARG A 133 10.14 4.95 17.69
C ARG A 133 10.22 5.49 16.25
N ARG A 134 11.13 4.94 15.42
CA ARG A 134 11.25 5.31 14.00
C ARG A 134 9.97 5.03 13.21
N VAL A 135 9.31 3.89 13.47
CA VAL A 135 8.06 3.48 12.80
C VAL A 135 6.91 4.40 13.19
N ILE A 136 6.80 4.73 14.48
CA ILE A 136 5.80 5.68 15.00
C ILE A 136 5.98 7.04 14.32
N ARG A 137 7.20 7.59 14.35
CA ARG A 137 7.51 8.89 13.72
C ARG A 137 7.20 8.91 12.22
N CYS A 138 7.51 7.82 11.51
CA CYS A 138 7.16 7.70 10.09
C CYS A 138 5.64 7.68 9.86
N ALA A 139 4.88 6.98 10.71
CA ALA A 139 3.42 6.93 10.63
C ALA A 139 2.80 8.31 10.90
N GLU A 140 3.24 9.01 11.94
CA GLU A 140 2.80 10.39 12.25
C GLU A 140 3.12 11.37 11.11
N ARG A 141 4.29 11.23 10.48
CA ARG A 141 4.68 12.08 9.35
C ARG A 141 3.78 11.83 8.14
N LEU A 142 3.48 10.56 7.85
CA LEU A 142 2.55 10.18 6.78
C LEU A 142 1.13 10.71 7.03
N GLN A 143 0.64 10.57 8.27
CA GLN A 143 -0.68 11.10 8.66
C GLN A 143 -0.73 12.62 8.52
N ARG A 144 0.31 13.35 8.95
CA ARG A 144 0.39 14.80 8.76
C ARG A 144 0.36 15.21 7.29
N ILE A 145 1.07 14.49 6.42
CA ILE A 145 1.04 14.75 4.97
C ILE A 145 -0.38 14.52 4.42
N ALA A 146 -1.04 13.43 4.84
CA ALA A 146 -2.42 13.14 4.44
C ALA A 146 -3.39 14.24 4.88
N GLN A 147 -3.28 14.71 6.13
CA GLN A 147 -4.12 15.79 6.64
C GLN A 147 -3.87 17.11 5.92
N GLN A 148 -2.61 17.45 5.62
CA GLN A 148 -2.27 18.65 4.85
C GLN A 148 -2.82 18.59 3.43
N PHE A 149 -2.82 17.41 2.82
CA PHE A 149 -3.39 17.18 1.51
C PHE A 149 -4.91 17.36 1.50
N ASP A 150 -5.61 16.79 2.49
CA ASP A 150 -7.06 16.87 2.63
C ASP A 150 -7.52 18.33 2.80
N ARG A 151 -6.81 19.09 3.64
CA ARG A 151 -7.05 20.54 3.84
C ARG A 151 -6.85 21.41 2.60
N ARG A 152 -6.09 20.95 1.60
CA ARG A 152 -5.85 21.69 0.34
C ARG A 152 -6.81 21.27 -0.77
N SER A 153 -7.55 20.18 -0.55
CA SER A 153 -8.50 19.61 -1.52
C SER A 153 -9.93 20.13 -1.31
N HIS A 154 -10.16 20.82 -0.18
CA HIS A 154 -11.36 21.60 0.14
C HIS A 154 -11.06 23.09 0.01
#